data_AF-A0A7K3EDW0-F1
#
_entry.id   AF-A0A7K3EDW0-F1
#
_cell.length_a   1.000
_cell.length_b   1.000
_cell.length_c   1.000
_cell.angle_alpha   90.00
_cell.angle_beta   90.00
_cell.angle_gamma   90.00
#
_symmetry.space_group_name_H-M   'P 1'
#
loop_
_entity.id
_entity.type
_entity.pdbx_description
1 polymer ?
#
loop_
_entity_poly.entity_id
_entity_poly.type
_entity_poly.pdbx_seq_one_letter_code
_entity_poly.pdbx_strand_id
1 'polypeptide(L)'
;MRQIRQIRRADRRVAVGVGAGNVLLCCVLLLVAVGVLFVEPVTRAEETAAWQLAGRIYGWWLLGGLVLFPVLGLTRALVVHLATMIATPPALFTLVVLGAVR
;
A
#
# COMPACT_ATOMS: atom_id res chain seq x y z
N MET A 1 23.82 24.28 -6.79
CA MET A 1 24.11 22.89 -6.32
C MET A 1 23.50 22.49 -4.97
N ARG A 2 23.34 23.39 -3.97
CA ARG A 2 22.76 23.04 -2.64
C ARG A 2 21.27 22.63 -2.69
N GLN A 3 20.45 23.32 -3.49
CA GLN A 3 19.01 23.00 -3.66
C GLN A 3 18.78 21.57 -4.19
N ILE A 4 19.50 21.13 -5.22
CA ILE A 4 19.37 19.78 -5.80
C ILE A 4 19.70 18.70 -4.75
N ARG A 5 20.69 18.94 -3.88
CA ARG A 5 21.03 18.01 -2.79
C ARG A 5 19.96 17.98 -1.70
N GLN A 6 19.31 19.10 -1.39
CA GLN A 6 18.19 19.14 -0.45
C GLN A 6 16.97 18.39 -0.99
N ILE A 7 16.60 18.61 -2.25
CA ILE A 7 15.48 17.91 -2.91
C ILE A 7 15.72 16.40 -2.93
N ARG A 8 16.93 15.93 -3.30
CA ARG A 8 17.26 14.49 -3.25
C ARG A 8 17.20 13.90 -1.85
N ARG A 9 17.58 14.65 -0.81
CA ARG A 9 17.51 14.18 0.58
C ARG A 9 16.06 14.10 1.08
N ALA A 10 15.24 15.10 0.73
CA ALA A 10 13.81 15.08 1.02
C ALA A 10 13.12 13.90 0.31
N ASP A 11 13.34 13.74 -1.00
CA ASP A 11 12.80 12.63 -1.79
C ASP A 11 13.20 11.27 -1.22
N ARG A 12 14.45 11.11 -0.75
CA ARG A 12 14.87 9.86 -0.09
C ARG A 12 14.11 9.60 1.21
N ARG A 13 13.89 10.60 2.05
CA ARG A 13 13.14 10.45 3.32
C ARG A 13 11.67 10.16 3.05
N VAL A 14 11.08 10.89 2.09
CA VAL A 14 9.69 10.67 1.66
C VAL A 14 9.54 9.26 1.10
N ALA A 15 10.46 8.79 0.26
CA ALA A 15 10.42 7.44 -0.28
C ALA A 15 10.43 6.35 0.81
N VAL A 16 11.21 6.52 1.88
CA VAL A 16 11.19 5.58 3.02
C VAL A 16 9.83 5.62 3.73
N GLY A 17 9.29 6.81 4.00
CA GLY A 17 7.98 6.97 4.62
C GLY A 17 6.84 6.38 3.78
N VAL A 18 6.87 6.61 2.47
CA VAL A 18 5.91 6.07 1.50
C VAL A 18 5.98 4.55 1.44
N GLY A 19 7.18 3.98 1.40
CA GLY A 19 7.35 2.54 1.41
C GLY A 19 6.77 1.89 2.67
N ALA A 20 7.10 2.43 3.85
CA ALA A 20 6.56 1.94 5.12
C ALA A 20 5.02 2.10 5.19
N GLY A 21 4.51 3.27 4.75
CA GLY A 21 3.08 3.54 4.71
C GLY A 21 2.31 2.60 3.78
N ASN A 22 2.86 2.30 2.60
CA ASN A 22 2.25 1.37 1.66
C ASN A 22 2.22 -0.06 2.20
N VAL A 23 3.31 -0.50 2.85
CA VAL A 23 3.33 -1.82 3.46
C VAL A 23 2.28 -1.94 4.56
N LEU A 24 2.19 -0.93 5.42
CA LEU A 24 1.20 -0.89 6.50
C LEU A 24 -0.23 -0.85 5.94
N LEU A 25 -0.49 -0.01 4.94
CA LEU A 25 -1.78 0.07 4.27
C LEU A 25 -2.17 -1.27 3.66
N CYS A 26 -1.28 -1.91 2.88
CA CYS A 26 -1.55 -3.20 2.27
C CYS A 26 -1.84 -4.27 3.34
N CYS A 27 -1.12 -4.26 4.46
CA CYS A 27 -1.35 -5.15 5.59
C CYS A 27 -2.73 -4.96 6.20
N VAL A 28 -3.08 -3.71 6.55
CA VAL A 28 -4.40 -3.40 7.13
C VAL A 28 -5.52 -3.79 6.16
N LEU A 29 -5.42 -3.43 4.87
CA LEU A 29 -6.45 -3.76 3.89
C LEU A 29 -6.63 -5.27 3.71
N LEU A 30 -5.54 -6.04 3.72
CA LEU A 30 -5.60 -7.49 3.62
C LEU A 30 -6.24 -8.11 4.86
N LEU A 31 -5.89 -7.63 6.06
CA LEU A 31 -6.49 -8.11 7.31
C LEU A 31 -7.98 -7.78 7.41
N VAL A 32 -8.39 -6.61 6.92
CA VAL A 32 -9.80 -6.23 6.81
C VAL A 32 -10.53 -7.13 5.82
N ALA A 33 -9.95 -7.35 4.64
CA ALA A 33 -10.57 -8.16 3.59
C ALA A 33 -10.73 -9.64 3.98
N VAL A 34 -9.78 -10.18 4.75
CA VAL A 34 -9.84 -11.56 5.28
C VAL A 34 -10.68 -11.65 6.57
N GLY A 35 -11.19 -10.53 7.09
CA GLY A 35 -12.07 -10.53 8.27
C GLY A 35 -11.37 -10.62 9.62
N VAL A 36 -10.04 -10.51 9.64
CA VAL A 36 -9.23 -10.52 10.88
C VAL A 36 -9.37 -9.21 11.66
N LEU A 37 -9.64 -8.10 10.96
CA LEU A 37 -9.76 -6.76 11.54
C LEU A 37 -11.19 -6.20 11.42
N PHE A 38 -11.68 -5.63 12.52
CA PHE A 38 -13.00 -4.99 12.72
C PHE A 38 -14.23 -5.91 12.76
N VAL A 39 -14.62 -6.51 11.63
CA VAL A 39 -15.85 -7.30 11.53
C VAL A 39 -15.54 -8.57 10.77
N GLU A 40 -15.71 -9.70 11.43
CA GLU A 40 -15.58 -11.00 10.77
C GLU A 40 -16.82 -11.23 9.88
N PRO A 41 -16.66 -11.34 8.56
CA PRO A 41 -17.77 -11.49 7.65
C PRO A 41 -18.42 -12.86 7.88
N VAL A 42 -19.68 -12.85 8.31
CA VAL A 42 -20.43 -14.08 8.59
C VAL A 42 -21.11 -14.58 7.32
N THR A 43 -21.22 -13.72 6.30
CA THR A 43 -21.83 -14.04 5.01
C THR A 43 -20.89 -13.79 3.82
N ARG A 44 -21.11 -14.53 2.73
CA ARG A 44 -20.39 -14.33 1.45
C ARG A 44 -20.56 -12.92 0.88
N ALA A 45 -21.73 -12.29 1.10
CA ALA A 45 -21.99 -10.93 0.64
C ALA A 45 -21.10 -9.90 1.35
N GLU A 46 -20.96 -10.03 2.68
CA GLU A 46 -20.10 -9.17 3.49
C GLU A 46 -18.62 -9.35 3.12
N GLU A 47 -18.18 -10.59 2.90
CA GLU A 47 -16.83 -10.89 2.43
C GLU A 47 -16.55 -10.15 1.10
N THR A 48 -17.45 -10.26 0.11
CA THR A 48 -17.28 -9.56 -1.17
C THR A 48 -17.29 -8.03 -1.03
N ALA A 49 -18.11 -7.49 -0.13
CA ALA A 49 -18.15 -6.05 0.13
C ALA A 49 -16.85 -5.55 0.77
N ALA A 50 -16.27 -6.32 1.70
CA ALA A 50 -14.98 -6.01 2.31
C ALA A 50 -13.85 -6.01 1.27
N TRP A 51 -13.79 -7.03 0.40
CA TRP A 51 -12.83 -7.08 -0.71
C TRP A 51 -12.99 -5.91 -1.69
N GLN A 52 -14.23 -5.56 -2.06
CA GLN A 52 -14.49 -4.42 -2.95
C GLN A 52 -14.09 -3.09 -2.31
N LEU A 53 -14.41 -2.88 -1.04
CA LEU A 53 -14.03 -1.69 -0.31
C LEU A 53 -12.51 -1.57 -0.21
N ALA A 54 -11.82 -2.65 0.18
CA ALA A 54 -10.38 -2.71 0.26
C ALA A 54 -9.72 -2.42 -1.09
N GLY A 55 -10.23 -3.02 -2.17
CA GLY A 55 -9.77 -2.77 -3.54
C GLY A 55 -9.97 -1.31 -3.96
N ARG A 56 -11.09 -0.68 -3.59
CA ARG A 56 -11.37 0.72 -3.90
C ARG A 56 -10.42 1.66 -3.15
N ILE A 57 -10.19 1.44 -1.85
CA ILE A 57 -9.23 2.22 -1.06
C ILE A 57 -7.82 2.08 -1.63
N TYR A 58 -7.41 0.85 -1.93
CA TYR A 58 -6.13 0.56 -2.55
C TYR A 58 -5.96 1.28 -3.89
N GLY A 59 -6.98 1.24 -4.76
CA GLY A 59 -6.96 1.92 -6.05
C GLY A 59 -6.84 3.45 -5.93
N TRP A 60 -7.61 4.07 -5.01
CA TRP A 60 -7.50 5.51 -4.77
C TRP A 60 -6.14 5.91 -4.21
N TRP A 61 -5.56 5.10 -3.32
CA TRP A 61 -4.22 5.34 -2.79
C TRP A 61 -3.14 5.23 -3.89
N LEU A 62 -3.28 4.24 -4.77
CA LEU A 62 -2.39 4.06 -5.91
C LEU A 62 -2.42 5.29 -6.82
N LEU A 63 -3.61 5.71 -7.24
CA LEU A 63 -3.81 6.87 -8.11
C LEU A 63 -3.34 8.16 -7.45
N GLY A 64 -3.62 8.33 -6.15
CA GLY A 64 -3.19 9.48 -5.38
C GLY A 64 -1.66 9.65 -5.40
N GLY A 65 -0.91 8.59 -5.13
CA GLY A 65 0.55 8.62 -5.23
C GLY A 65 1.05 8.84 -6.67
N LEU A 66 0.38 8.23 -7.65
CA LEU A 66 0.74 8.37 -9.07
C LEU A 66 0.58 9.82 -9.56
N VAL A 67 -0.38 10.58 -9.04
CA VAL A 67 -0.58 11.99 -9.39
C VAL A 67 0.31 12.90 -8.53
N LEU A 68 0.39 12.65 -7.23
CA LEU A 68 1.04 13.57 -6.28
C LEU A 68 2.57 13.58 -6.42
N PHE A 69 3.22 12.42 -6.57
CA PHE A 69 4.69 12.36 -6.57
C PHE A 69 5.34 13.00 -7.80
N PRO A 70 4.81 12.84 -9.04
CA PRO A 70 5.33 13.57 -10.20
C PRO A 70 5.18 15.08 -10.07
N VAL A 71 4.03 15.56 -9.57
CA VAL A 71 3.77 17.00 -9.38
C VAL A 71 4.78 17.62 -8.42
N LEU A 72 5.18 16.88 -7.38
CA LEU A 72 6.19 17.32 -6.41
C LEU A 72 7.64 17.06 -6.85
N GLY A 73 7.86 16.46 -8.03
CA GLY A 73 9.19 16.09 -8.53
C GLY A 73 9.88 14.96 -7.74
N LEU A 74 9.12 14.16 -6.99
CA LEU A 74 9.60 13.11 -6.09
C LEU A 74 9.67 11.75 -6.81
N THR A 75 10.60 11.64 -7.76
CA THR A 75 10.74 10.45 -8.60
C THR A 75 11.09 9.18 -7.82
N ARG A 76 11.91 9.25 -6.76
CA ARG A 76 12.17 8.05 -5.94
C ARG A 76 10.94 7.64 -5.14
N ALA A 77 10.22 8.60 -4.56
CA ALA A 77 8.99 8.29 -3.84
C ALA A 77 7.96 7.62 -4.76
N LEU A 78 7.83 8.07 -6.02
CA LEU A 78 6.99 7.44 -7.02
C LEU A 78 7.39 5.98 -7.31
N VAL A 79 8.69 5.74 -7.55
CA VAL A 79 9.19 4.39 -7.83
C VAL A 79 8.97 3.47 -6.64
N VAL A 80 9.26 3.93 -5.42
CA VAL A 80 9.01 3.15 -4.20
C VAL A 80 7.51 2.92 -4.00
N HIS A 81 6.67 3.91 -4.27
CA HIS A 81 5.22 3.78 -4.21
C HIS A 81 4.73 2.65 -5.10
N LEU A 82 5.09 2.68 -6.39
CA LEU A 82 4.72 1.65 -7.34
C LEU A 82 5.28 0.28 -6.98
N ALA A 83 6.57 0.20 -6.65
CA ALA A 83 7.22 -1.06 -6.32
C ALA A 83 6.56 -1.73 -5.11
N THR A 84 6.28 -0.96 -4.06
CA THR A 84 5.63 -1.48 -2.85
C THR A 84 4.16 -1.81 -3.06
N MET A 85 3.41 -1.00 -3.80
CA MET A 85 2.01 -1.30 -4.13
C MET A 85 1.92 -2.59 -4.96
N ILE A 86 2.84 -2.85 -5.89
CA ILE A 86 2.83 -4.08 -6.70
C ILE A 86 3.33 -5.29 -5.91
N ALA A 87 4.46 -5.16 -5.21
CA ALA A 87 5.13 -6.31 -4.59
C ALA A 87 4.52 -6.71 -3.24
N THR A 88 3.98 -5.77 -2.47
CA THR A 88 3.53 -6.04 -1.10
C THR A 88 2.26 -6.91 -1.03
N PRO A 89 1.20 -6.66 -1.83
CA PRO A 89 0.00 -7.49 -1.81
C PRO A 89 0.25 -8.99 -2.03
N PRO A 90 0.96 -9.44 -3.09
CA PRO A 90 1.23 -10.86 -3.27
C PRO A 90 2.15 -11.42 -2.17
N ALA A 91 3.10 -10.63 -1.67
CA ALA A 91 3.97 -11.06 -0.57
C ALA A 91 3.21 -11.26 0.75
N LEU A 92 2.29 -10.36 1.09
CA LEU A 92 1.45 -10.51 2.28
C LEU A 92 0.46 -11.66 2.11
N PHE A 93 -0.15 -11.79 0.92
CA PHE A 93 -1.07 -12.87 0.62
C PHE A 93 -0.39 -14.24 0.75
N THR A 94 0.80 -14.42 0.18
CA THR A 94 1.55 -15.68 0.31
C THR A 94 1.92 -15.96 1.76
N LEU A 95 2.31 -14.93 2.53
CA LEU A 95 2.67 -15.08 3.94
C LEU A 95 1.47 -15.51 4.80
N VAL A 96 0.28 -14.94 4.55
CA VAL A 96 -0.97 -15.37 5.21
C VAL A 96 -1.31 -16.82 4.83
N VAL A 97 -1.22 -17.18 3.55
CA VAL A 97 -1.49 -18.55 3.09
C VAL A 97 -0.51 -19.55 3.71
N LEU A 98 0.79 -19.25 3.69
CA LEU A 98 1.82 -20.09 4.33
C LEU A 98 1.61 -20.22 5.84
N GLY A 99 1.17 -19.15 6.50
CA GLY A 99 0.83 -19.16 7.92
C GLY A 99 -0.40 -20.01 8.24
N ALA A 100 -1.40 -20.00 7.35
CA ALA A 100 -2.64 -20.76 7.53
C ALA A 100 -2.50 -22.26 7.25
N VAL A 101 -1.47 -22.69 6.51
CA VAL A 101 -1.21 -24.10 6.16
C VAL A 101 -0.31 -24.80 7.20
N ARG A 102 0.22 -24.06 8.17
CA ARG A 102 1.06 -24.57 9.25
C ARG A 102 0.24 -24.98 10.47
#